data_AF-A0A933ELY3-F1
#
_entry.id   AF-A0A933ELY3-F1
#
_cell.length_a   1.000
_cell.length_b   1.000
_cell.length_c   1.000
_cell.angle_alpha   90.00
_cell.angle_beta   90.00
_cell.angle_gamma   90.00
#
_symmetry.space_group_name_H-M   'P 1'
#
loop_
_entity.id
_entity.type
_entity.pdbx_description
1 polymer ?
#
loop_
_entity_poly.entity_id
_entity_poly.type
_entity_poly.pdbx_seq_one_letter_code
_entity_poly.pdbx_strand_id
1 'polypeptide(L)'
;MEKTLEILLSGTIGALIATLLSVWYQHHSEKIKSRKDVMMAVIEWLDNTYVRLQAMQVDKKRVYTGQASSLSEEYRAMSDEVRVLLLSDRIATQVVCVFGEGNTLQKINALQGELTKAAQILWAAKKDTWPDSANGIMKIFQDKIDPIKASVMKDFFHSTGKISILR
;
A
#
# COMPACT_ATOMS: atom_id res chain seq x y z
N MET A 1 12.82 -7.17 61.51
CA MET A 1 11.57 -6.63 60.97
C MET A 1 11.83 -5.63 59.83
N GLU A 2 12.84 -4.75 59.94
CA GLU A 2 13.26 -3.85 58.85
C GLU A 2 13.68 -4.57 57.55
N LYS A 3 14.56 -5.59 57.63
CA LYS A 3 15.05 -6.30 56.44
C LYS A 3 13.96 -6.95 55.59
N THR A 4 12.90 -7.46 56.21
CA THR A 4 11.76 -8.05 55.48
C THR A 4 10.90 -6.99 54.81
N LEU A 5 10.78 -5.79 55.39
CA LEU A 5 10.06 -4.66 54.80
C LEU A 5 10.81 -4.08 53.59
N GLU A 6 12.14 -3.96 53.66
CA GLU A 6 12.96 -3.51 52.52
C GLU A 6 12.93 -4.48 51.34
N ILE A 7 12.92 -5.79 51.59
CA ILE A 7 12.78 -6.82 50.55
C ILE A 7 11.38 -6.77 49.90
N LEU A 8 10.33 -6.56 50.70
CA LEU A 8 8.96 -6.39 50.18
C LEU A 8 8.80 -5.10 49.36
N LEU A 9 9.39 -3.99 49.81
CA LEU A 9 9.35 -2.71 49.11
C LEU A 9 10.17 -2.74 47.81
N SER A 10 11.36 -3.33 47.82
CA SER A 10 12.17 -3.49 46.60
C SER A 10 11.56 -4.46 45.61
N GLY A 11 10.95 -5.56 46.08
CA GLY A 11 10.21 -6.51 45.23
C GLY A 11 8.98 -5.89 44.58
N THR A 12 8.23 -5.05 45.31
CA THR A 12 7.06 -4.35 44.78
C THR A 12 7.45 -3.23 43.80
N ILE A 13 8.50 -2.45 44.08
CA ILE A 13 9.03 -1.45 43.14
C ILE A 13 9.54 -2.13 41.86
N GLY A 14 10.26 -3.25 41.99
CA GLY A 14 10.74 -4.03 40.85
C GLY A 14 9.58 -4.56 39.97
N ALA A 15 8.53 -5.11 40.59
CA ALA A 15 7.34 -5.56 39.88
C ALA A 15 6.61 -4.42 39.16
N LEU A 16 6.55 -3.22 39.77
CA LEU A 16 5.88 -2.06 39.19
C LEU A 16 6.64 -1.52 37.98
N ILE A 17 7.98 -1.43 38.07
CA ILE A 17 8.84 -1.05 36.94
C ILE A 17 8.74 -2.08 35.81
N ALA A 18 8.80 -3.37 36.14
CA ALA A 18 8.66 -4.44 35.14
C ALA A 18 7.32 -4.36 34.41
N THR A 19 6.23 -4.13 35.15
CA THR A 19 4.88 -3.98 34.56
C THR A 19 4.81 -2.78 33.62
N LEU A 20 5.35 -1.62 34.03
CA LEU A 20 5.40 -0.43 33.18
C LEU A 20 6.21 -0.66 31.91
N LEU A 21 7.37 -1.31 32.02
CA LEU A 21 8.19 -1.67 30.86
C LEU A 21 7.48 -2.67 29.95
N SER A 22 6.77 -3.65 30.50
CA SER A 22 5.99 -4.62 29.73
C SER A 22 4.85 -3.95 28.96
N VAL A 23 4.09 -3.05 29.60
CA VAL A 23 3.01 -2.29 28.94
C VAL A 23 3.58 -1.40 27.84
N TRP A 24 4.70 -0.71 28.12
CA TRP A 24 5.37 0.15 27.14
C TRP A 24 5.89 -0.64 25.93
N TYR A 25 6.53 -1.78 26.19
CA TYR A 25 7.02 -2.70 25.16
C TYR A 25 5.87 -3.26 24.33
N GLN A 26 4.79 -3.70 24.98
CA GLN A 26 3.62 -4.24 24.29
C GLN A 26 3.00 -3.19 23.37
N HIS A 27 2.82 -1.96 23.86
CA HIS A 27 2.31 -0.85 23.05
C HIS A 27 3.20 -0.58 21.82
N HIS A 28 4.53 -0.59 22.00
CA HIS A 28 5.47 -0.42 20.89
C HIS A 28 5.41 -1.57 19.88
N SER A 29 5.36 -2.80 20.37
CA SER A 29 5.28 -4.01 19.54
C SER A 29 4.00 -4.01 18.70
N GLU A 30 2.86 -3.69 19.30
CA GLU A 30 1.57 -3.58 18.60
C GLU A 30 1.61 -2.50 17.51
N LYS A 31 2.18 -1.33 17.81
CA LYS A 31 2.32 -0.24 16.83
C LYS A 31 3.19 -0.64 15.64
N ILE A 32 4.29 -1.37 15.87
CA ILE A 32 5.15 -1.88 14.79
C ILE A 32 4.41 -2.91 13.97
N LYS A 33 3.68 -3.82 14.63
CA LYS A 33 2.87 -4.84 13.95
C LYS A 33 1.82 -4.21 13.04
N SER A 34 1.01 -3.27 13.54
CA SER A 34 0.01 -2.57 12.73
C SER A 34 0.62 -1.83 11.54
N ARG A 35 1.80 -1.22 11.71
CA ARG A 35 2.54 -0.58 10.60
C ARG A 35 2.95 -1.57 9.53
N LYS A 36 3.42 -2.75 9.91
CA LYS A 36 3.78 -3.82 8.96
C LYS A 36 2.56 -4.37 8.24
N ASP A 37 1.47 -4.61 8.97
CA ASP A 37 0.23 -5.13 8.39
C ASP A 37 -0.34 -4.17 7.33
N VAL A 38 -0.38 -2.86 7.64
CA VAL A 38 -0.83 -1.85 6.67
C VAL A 38 0.15 -1.72 5.50
N MET A 39 1.46 -1.77 5.74
CA MET A 39 2.45 -1.77 4.66
C MET A 39 2.21 -2.94 3.69
N MET A 40 2.03 -4.16 4.21
CA MET A 40 1.78 -5.33 3.38
C MET A 40 0.48 -5.20 2.60
N ALA A 41 -0.59 -4.69 3.22
CA ALA A 41 -1.86 -4.43 2.54
C ALA A 41 -1.72 -3.40 1.41
N VAL A 42 -0.92 -2.34 1.61
CA VAL A 42 -0.65 -1.34 0.57
C VAL A 42 0.14 -1.94 -0.59
N ILE A 43 1.19 -2.71 -0.30
CA ILE A 43 2.01 -3.38 -1.32
C ILE A 43 1.15 -4.36 -2.13
N GLU A 44 0.35 -5.17 -1.44
CA GLU A 44 -0.56 -6.12 -2.06
C GLU A 44 -1.58 -5.41 -2.96
N TRP A 45 -2.20 -4.32 -2.48
CA TRP A 45 -3.11 -3.50 -3.28
C TRP A 45 -2.42 -2.95 -4.54
N LEU A 46 -1.18 -2.47 -4.42
CA LEU A 46 -0.41 -1.96 -5.54
C LEU A 46 -0.08 -3.03 -6.57
N ASP A 47 0.47 -4.15 -6.14
CA ASP A 47 0.85 -5.23 -7.04
C ASP A 47 -0.39 -5.84 -7.72
N ASN A 48 -1.49 -6.02 -6.97
CA ASN A 48 -2.75 -6.50 -7.53
C ASN A 48 -3.31 -5.56 -8.60
N THR A 49 -3.30 -4.25 -8.36
CA THR A 49 -3.79 -3.26 -9.32
C THR A 49 -2.88 -3.18 -10.56
N TYR A 50 -1.57 -3.19 -10.34
CA TYR A 50 -0.56 -3.12 -11.39
C TYR A 50 -0.67 -4.31 -12.36
N VAL A 51 -0.64 -5.54 -11.82
CA VAL A 51 -0.66 -6.77 -12.63
C VAL A 51 -1.95 -6.84 -13.46
N ARG A 52 -3.09 -6.46 -12.89
CA ARG A 52 -4.37 -6.44 -13.61
C ARG A 52 -4.39 -5.42 -14.74
N LEU A 53 -3.90 -4.21 -14.49
CA LEU A 53 -3.79 -3.18 -15.55
C LEU A 53 -2.90 -3.66 -16.69
N GLN A 54 -1.76 -4.29 -16.38
CA GLN A 54 -0.86 -4.84 -17.39
C GLN A 54 -1.52 -5.98 -18.18
N ALA A 55 -2.21 -6.90 -17.51
CA ALA A 55 -2.92 -8.00 -18.16
C ALA A 55 -4.04 -7.48 -19.07
N MET A 56 -4.81 -6.50 -18.60
CA MET A 56 -5.82 -5.82 -19.41
C MET A 56 -5.22 -5.13 -20.65
N GLN A 57 -4.05 -4.50 -20.52
CA GLN A 57 -3.33 -3.89 -21.64
C GLN A 57 -2.89 -4.93 -22.67
N VAL A 58 -2.37 -6.07 -22.22
CA VAL A 58 -1.97 -7.18 -23.09
C VAL A 58 -3.18 -7.75 -23.83
N ASP A 59 -4.31 -7.93 -23.16
CA ASP A 59 -5.52 -8.46 -23.81
C ASP A 59 -6.07 -7.48 -24.86
N LYS A 60 -6.18 -6.19 -24.50
CA LYS A 60 -6.55 -5.14 -25.49
C LYS A 60 -5.60 -5.11 -26.68
N LYS A 61 -4.29 -5.26 -26.45
CA LYS A 61 -3.30 -5.35 -27.53
C LYS A 61 -3.63 -6.50 -28.47
N ARG A 62 -3.88 -7.71 -27.95
CA ARG A 62 -4.17 -8.89 -28.77
C ARG A 62 -5.39 -8.69 -29.66
N VAL A 63 -6.46 -8.13 -29.10
CA VAL A 63 -7.69 -7.85 -29.87
C VAL A 63 -7.44 -6.78 -30.93
N TYR A 64 -6.76 -5.69 -30.58
CA TYR A 64 -6.55 -4.56 -31.48
C TYR A 64 -5.50 -4.83 -32.57
N THR A 65 -4.58 -5.76 -32.35
CA THR A 65 -3.64 -6.24 -33.39
C THR A 65 -4.16 -7.45 -34.18
N GLY A 66 -5.37 -7.92 -33.88
CA GLY A 66 -5.99 -9.06 -34.58
C GLY A 66 -5.46 -10.44 -34.16
N GLN A 67 -4.68 -10.53 -33.08
CA GLN A 67 -4.25 -11.80 -32.48
C GLN A 67 -5.39 -12.50 -31.71
N ALA A 68 -6.45 -11.76 -31.37
CA ALA A 68 -7.66 -12.28 -30.76
C ALA A 68 -8.90 -11.63 -31.40
N SER A 69 -10.02 -12.34 -31.43
CA SER A 69 -11.28 -11.87 -32.04
C SER A 69 -12.09 -10.96 -31.12
N SER A 70 -11.94 -11.10 -29.80
CA SER A 70 -12.69 -10.34 -28.79
C SER A 70 -11.95 -10.30 -27.46
N LEU A 71 -12.33 -9.36 -26.59
CA LEU A 71 -11.80 -9.26 -25.22
C LEU A 71 -12.26 -10.48 -24.41
N SER A 72 -11.36 -11.00 -23.57
CA SER A 72 -11.66 -12.17 -22.74
C SER A 72 -12.68 -11.84 -21.62
N GLU A 73 -13.31 -12.87 -21.05
CA GLU A 73 -14.10 -12.68 -19.83
C GLU A 73 -13.22 -12.22 -18.66
N GLU A 74 -11.98 -12.70 -18.61
CA GLU A 74 -10.96 -12.27 -17.65
C GLU A 74 -10.70 -10.76 -17.74
N TYR A 75 -10.71 -10.16 -18.94
CA TYR A 75 -10.60 -8.71 -19.09
C TYR A 75 -11.72 -7.98 -18.37
N ARG A 76 -12.96 -8.45 -18.48
CA ARG A 76 -14.12 -7.82 -17.83
C ARG A 76 -14.02 -7.96 -16.31
N ALA A 77 -13.68 -9.15 -15.82
CA ALA A 77 -13.48 -9.40 -14.39
C ALA A 77 -12.36 -8.51 -13.81
N MET A 78 -11.19 -8.47 -14.46
CA MET A 78 -10.09 -7.61 -14.05
C MET A 78 -10.45 -6.13 -14.10
N SER A 79 -11.20 -5.70 -15.12
CA SER A 79 -11.68 -4.32 -15.24
C SER A 79 -12.57 -3.92 -14.07
N ASP A 80 -13.50 -4.80 -13.68
CA ASP A 80 -14.37 -4.55 -12.53
C ASP A 80 -13.60 -4.56 -11.21
N GLU A 81 -12.66 -5.50 -11.03
CA GLU A 81 -11.81 -5.57 -9.84
C GLU A 81 -10.92 -4.33 -9.71
N VAL A 82 -10.27 -3.89 -10.79
CA VAL A 82 -9.48 -2.65 -10.83
C VAL A 82 -10.34 -1.45 -10.48
N ARG A 83 -11.57 -1.36 -11.01
CA ARG A 83 -12.50 -0.29 -10.66
C ARG A 83 -12.80 -0.30 -9.16
N VAL A 84 -13.07 -1.45 -8.56
CA VAL A 84 -13.34 -1.56 -7.12
C VAL A 84 -12.11 -1.16 -6.30
N LEU A 85 -10.92 -1.65 -6.67
CA LEU A 85 -9.67 -1.34 -5.97
C LEU A 85 -9.31 0.15 -6.03
N LEU A 86 -9.60 0.83 -7.14
CA LEU A 86 -9.29 2.24 -7.34
C LEU A 86 -10.32 3.20 -6.75
N LEU A 87 -11.58 2.77 -6.56
CA LEU A 87 -12.63 3.58 -5.95
C LEU A 87 -12.78 3.34 -4.45
N SER A 88 -12.12 2.31 -3.92
CA SER A 88 -12.18 1.97 -2.50
C SER A 88 -11.23 2.84 -1.67
N ASP A 89 -11.76 3.52 -0.66
CA ASP A 89 -10.97 4.29 0.32
C ASP A 89 -10.34 3.42 1.42
N ARG A 90 -10.49 2.10 1.36
CA ARG A 90 -10.02 1.16 2.39
C ARG A 90 -8.53 1.33 2.71
N ILE A 91 -7.67 1.37 1.69
CA ILE A 91 -6.22 1.48 1.88
C ILE A 91 -5.84 2.86 2.42
N ALA A 92 -6.42 3.93 1.88
CA ALA A 92 -6.22 5.29 2.37
C ALA A 92 -6.59 5.40 3.86
N THR A 93 -7.75 4.84 4.25
CA THR A 93 -8.23 4.81 5.64
C THR A 93 -7.26 4.05 6.55
N GLN A 94 -6.80 2.87 6.14
CA GLN A 94 -5.82 2.09 6.92
C GLN A 94 -4.50 2.85 7.12
N VAL A 95 -4.04 3.57 6.08
CA VAL A 95 -2.84 4.40 6.15
C VAL A 95 -3.05 5.57 7.12
N VAL A 96 -4.19 6.26 7.07
CA VAL A 96 -4.53 7.34 8.02
C VAL A 96 -4.51 6.84 9.46
N CYS A 97 -5.15 5.69 9.74
CA CYS A 97 -5.22 5.17 11.10
C CYS A 97 -3.84 4.84 11.71
N VAL A 98 -2.88 4.40 10.89
CA VAL A 98 -1.60 3.86 11.38
C VAL A 98 -0.43 4.83 11.21
N PHE A 99 -0.44 5.63 10.15
CA PHE A 99 0.62 6.58 9.79
C PHE A 99 0.19 8.06 9.88
N GLY A 100 -1.11 8.34 10.00
CA GLY A 100 -1.68 9.68 9.99
C GLY A 100 -1.84 10.26 8.59
N GLU A 101 -2.39 11.48 8.51
CA GLU A 101 -2.69 12.21 7.25
C GLU A 101 -1.45 12.86 6.59
N GLY A 102 -0.26 12.38 6.90
CA GLY A 102 0.99 12.99 6.47
C GLY A 102 1.41 12.64 5.03
N ASN A 103 2.70 12.79 4.77
CA ASN A 103 3.34 12.52 3.47
C ASN A 103 3.02 11.11 2.92
N THR A 104 2.90 10.09 3.78
CA THR A 104 2.58 8.72 3.36
C THR A 104 1.22 8.66 2.67
N LEU A 105 0.17 9.25 3.26
CA LEU A 105 -1.16 9.30 2.65
C LEU A 105 -1.14 10.06 1.32
N GLN A 106 -0.46 11.21 1.27
CA GLN A 106 -0.36 12.02 0.05
C GLN A 106 0.25 11.22 -1.11
N LYS A 107 1.29 10.42 -0.84
CA LYS A 107 1.90 9.54 -1.85
C LYS A 107 0.97 8.43 -2.31
N ILE A 108 0.20 7.83 -1.39
CA ILE A 108 -0.81 6.81 -1.75
C ILE A 108 -1.91 7.41 -2.63
N ASN A 109 -2.44 8.58 -2.27
CA ASN A 109 -3.46 9.26 -3.06
C ASN A 109 -2.93 9.66 -4.44
N ALA A 110 -1.69 10.15 -4.52
CA ALA A 110 -1.04 10.44 -5.79
C ALA A 110 -0.92 9.17 -6.66
N LEU A 111 -0.49 8.06 -6.06
CA LEU A 111 -0.35 6.78 -6.75
C LEU A 111 -1.70 6.24 -7.25
N GLN A 112 -2.74 6.29 -6.42
CA GLN A 112 -4.11 5.94 -6.79
C GLN A 112 -4.61 6.81 -7.94
N GLY A 113 -4.32 8.11 -7.91
CA GLY A 113 -4.68 9.04 -8.99
C GLY A 113 -4.02 8.68 -10.32
N GLU A 114 -2.72 8.38 -10.33
CA GLU A 114 -2.01 7.99 -11.56
C GLU A 114 -2.44 6.62 -12.08
N LEU A 115 -2.68 5.64 -11.20
CA LEU A 115 -3.25 4.35 -11.57
C LEU A 115 -4.66 4.50 -12.17
N THR A 116 -5.47 5.40 -11.61
CA THR A 116 -6.81 5.71 -12.13
C THR A 116 -6.74 6.34 -13.52
N LYS A 117 -5.81 7.27 -13.76
CA LYS A 117 -5.60 7.83 -15.10
C LYS A 117 -5.20 6.76 -16.11
N ALA A 118 -4.27 5.86 -15.74
CA ALA A 118 -3.87 4.75 -16.60
C ALA A 118 -5.07 3.82 -16.92
N ALA A 119 -5.89 3.48 -15.91
CA ALA A 119 -7.11 2.70 -16.09
C ALA A 119 -8.11 3.38 -17.02
N GLN A 120 -8.34 4.68 -16.86
CA GLN A 120 -9.25 5.47 -17.70
C GLN A 120 -8.81 5.49 -19.16
N ILE A 121 -7.52 5.73 -19.42
CA ILE A 121 -6.97 5.66 -20.79
C ILE A 121 -7.17 4.24 -21.34
N LEU A 122 -6.88 3.22 -20.53
CA LEU A 122 -7.02 1.84 -20.94
C LEU A 122 -8.47 1.49 -21.27
N TRP A 123 -9.45 1.95 -20.49
CA TRP A 123 -10.88 1.75 -20.77
C TRP A 123 -11.33 2.49 -22.03
N ALA A 124 -10.96 3.76 -22.18
CA ALA A 124 -11.37 4.61 -23.29
C ALA A 124 -10.66 4.28 -24.62
N ALA A 125 -9.51 3.59 -24.59
CA ALA A 125 -8.71 3.29 -25.76
C ALA A 125 -9.51 2.50 -26.81
N LYS A 126 -9.54 3.04 -28.03
CA LYS A 126 -10.12 2.44 -29.23
C LYS A 126 -9.04 1.78 -30.09
N LYS A 127 -9.45 0.98 -31.07
CA LYS A 127 -8.53 0.21 -31.93
C LYS A 127 -7.66 1.13 -32.80
N ASP A 128 -8.24 2.18 -33.36
CA ASP A 128 -7.58 3.18 -34.19
C ASP A 128 -6.58 4.05 -33.42
N THR A 129 -6.85 4.34 -32.15
CA THR A 129 -5.97 5.13 -31.28
C THR A 129 -5.09 4.29 -30.35
N TRP A 130 -5.02 2.97 -30.57
CA TRP A 130 -4.33 2.05 -29.67
C TRP A 130 -2.85 2.35 -29.49
N PRO A 131 -2.05 2.60 -30.55
CA PRO A 131 -0.62 2.86 -30.40
C PRO A 131 -0.35 4.06 -29.48
N ASP A 132 -1.09 5.16 -29.66
CA ASP A 132 -0.94 6.37 -28.85
C ASP A 132 -1.39 6.14 -27.41
N SER A 133 -2.51 5.45 -27.22
CA SER A 133 -3.03 5.11 -25.89
C SER A 133 -2.08 4.19 -25.13
N ALA A 134 -1.54 3.16 -25.80
CA ALA A 134 -0.59 2.22 -25.22
C ALA A 134 0.71 2.92 -24.82
N ASN A 135 1.24 3.79 -25.68
CA ASN A 135 2.42 4.60 -25.37
C ASN A 135 2.16 5.55 -24.19
N GLY A 136 0.99 6.20 -24.16
CA GLY A 136 0.56 7.06 -23.06
C GLY A 136 0.49 6.32 -21.73
N ILE A 137 -0.10 5.12 -21.71
CA ILE A 137 -0.14 4.26 -20.53
C ILE A 137 1.27 3.90 -20.07
N MET A 138 2.12 3.38 -20.97
CA MET A 138 3.50 3.00 -20.62
C MET A 138 4.29 4.17 -20.06
N LYS A 139 4.10 5.38 -20.61
CA LYS A 139 4.74 6.59 -20.12
C LYS A 139 4.28 6.97 -18.71
N ILE A 140 2.99 6.86 -18.41
CA ILE A 140 2.48 7.08 -17.04
C ILE A 140 3.12 6.08 -16.07
N PHE A 141 3.24 4.81 -16.48
CA PHE A 141 3.90 3.81 -15.66
C PHE A 141 5.36 4.17 -15.35
N GLN A 142 6.15 4.46 -16.39
CA GLN A 142 7.57 4.78 -16.26
C GLN A 142 7.85 6.11 -15.54
N ASP A 143 7.12 7.16 -15.89
CA ASP A 143 7.43 8.52 -15.43
C ASP A 143 6.80 8.84 -14.07
N LYS A 144 5.71 8.15 -13.70
CA LYS A 144 4.89 8.48 -12.52
C LYS A 144 4.69 7.31 -11.57
N ILE A 145 4.09 6.21 -12.03
CA ILE A 145 3.68 5.10 -11.15
C ILE A 145 4.91 4.40 -10.55
N ASP A 146 5.89 4.01 -11.37
CA ASP A 146 7.06 3.25 -10.91
C ASP A 146 7.92 4.06 -9.91
N PRO A 147 8.24 5.35 -10.16
CA PRO A 147 8.95 6.17 -9.18
C PRO A 147 8.19 6.34 -7.86
N ILE A 148 6.88 6.58 -7.92
CA ILE A 148 6.05 6.76 -6.71
C ILE A 148 5.96 5.42 -5.96
N LYS A 149 5.73 4.31 -6.65
CA LYS A 149 5.72 2.95 -6.06
C LYS A 149 7.04 2.65 -5.34
N ALA A 150 8.17 2.88 -6.01
CA ALA A 150 9.49 2.67 -5.42
C ALA A 150 9.71 3.57 -4.18
N SER A 151 9.31 4.85 -4.25
CA SER A 151 9.39 5.75 -3.10
C SER A 151 8.50 5.30 -1.94
N VAL A 152 7.27 4.88 -2.22
CA VAL A 152 6.31 4.40 -1.22
C VAL A 152 6.83 3.15 -0.54
N MET A 153 7.30 2.17 -1.30
CA MET A 153 7.90 0.94 -0.76
C MET A 153 9.11 1.27 0.12
N LYS A 154 10.02 2.14 -0.36
CA LYS A 154 11.18 2.58 0.41
C LYS A 154 10.76 3.24 1.73
N ASP A 155 9.83 4.17 1.70
CA ASP A 155 9.36 4.89 2.90
C ASP A 155 8.74 3.93 3.91
N PHE A 156 7.95 2.96 3.45
CA PHE A 156 7.37 1.96 4.34
C PHE A 156 8.44 1.08 4.99
N PHE A 157 9.44 0.60 4.24
CA PHE A 157 10.57 -0.14 4.80
C PHE A 157 11.33 0.67 5.86
N HIS A 158 11.57 1.97 5.63
CA HIS A 158 12.24 2.81 6.62
C HIS A 158 11.37 3.08 7.85
N SER A 159 10.06 3.22 7.67
CA SER A 159 9.11 3.50 8.76
C SER A 159 8.91 2.32 9.72
N THR A 160 9.16 1.09 9.26
CA THR A 160 9.09 -0.13 10.07
C THR A 160 10.41 -0.42 10.81
N GLY A 161 11.54 0.16 10.36
CA GLY A 161 12.85 0.04 10.99
C GLY A 161 13.19 1.14 12.01
N LYS A 162 12.56 2.33 11.93
CA LYS A 162 12.77 3.41 12.90
C LYS A 162 11.86 3.26 14.13
N ILE A 163 12.38 2.60 15.15
CA ILE A 163 11.95 2.82 16.53
C ILE A 163 12.70 4.07 17.01
N SER A 164 12.06 5.23 17.06
CA SER A 164 12.64 6.35 17.81
C SER A 164 12.48 6.04 19.29
N ILE A 165 13.42 5.26 19.82
CA ILE A 165 13.73 5.29 21.24
C ILE A 165 14.31 6.69 21.45
N LEU A 166 13.63 7.54 22.21
CA LEU A 166 13.93 8.97 22.49
C LEU A 166 13.31 9.98 21.51
N ARG A 167 12.16 10.53 21.94
CA ARG A 167 11.95 11.98 22.04
C ARG A 167 11.18 12.27 23.32
#